data_AF-A0A2D4RTI3-F1
#
_entry.id   AF-A0A2D4RTI3-F1
#
_cell.length_a   1.000
_cell.length_b   1.000
_cell.length_c   1.000
_cell.angle_alpha   90.00
_cell.angle_beta   90.00
_cell.angle_gamma   90.00
#
_symmetry.space_group_name_H-M   'P 1'
#
loop_
_entity.id
_entity.type
_entity.pdbx_description
1 polymer ?
#
loop_
_entity_poly.entity_id
_entity_poly.type
_entity_poly.pdbx_seq_one_letter_code
_entity_poly.pdbx_strand_id
1 'polypeptide(L)'
;MEDALFTTPAVPAFARAGLINDKGELVGIGSLFVRRHFADQLVPENMFVLIEAIQPILSELIEQGQVSKPPKPWLGVIVAEQYGRVLVQSFSKNSPASQSGLAAGDLILKINEVVGSDLEELLWVSGGKVKLECVFQ
;
A
#
# COMPACT_ATOMS: atom_id res chain seq x y z
N MET A 1 -5.66 -0.16 5.72
CA MET A 1 -6.43 0.00 4.46
C MET A 1 -7.91 -0.09 4.83
N GLU A 2 -8.38 0.88 5.60
CA GLU A 2 -9.64 0.77 6.35
C GLU A 2 -10.79 1.49 5.63
N ASP A 3 -10.46 2.39 4.70
CA ASP A 3 -11.42 3.25 4.00
C ASP A 3 -11.67 2.78 2.55
N ALA A 4 -12.37 1.66 2.38
CA ALA A 4 -12.78 1.16 1.06
C ALA A 4 -14.16 0.50 1.10
N LEU A 5 -14.90 0.60 -0.02
CA LEU A 5 -16.17 -0.10 -0.20
C LEU A 5 -15.97 -1.40 -0.96
N PHE A 6 -16.69 -2.44 -0.54
CA PHE A 6 -16.63 -3.77 -1.14
C PHE A 6 -18.01 -4.18 -1.60
N THR A 7 -18.10 -4.71 -2.82
CA THR A 7 -19.35 -5.18 -3.40
C THR A 7 -19.25 -6.63 -3.81
N THR A 8 -20.35 -7.35 -3.60
CA THR A 8 -20.55 -8.75 -4.03
C THR A 8 -21.91 -8.89 -4.72
N PRO A 9 -22.06 -9.74 -5.76
CA PRO A 9 -20.99 -10.50 -6.42
C PRO A 9 -20.03 -9.60 -7.20
N ALA A 10 -18.78 -10.01 -7.33
CA ALA A 10 -17.82 -9.30 -8.16
C ALA A 10 -18.22 -9.33 -9.64
N VAL A 11 -18.20 -8.17 -10.28
CA VAL A 11 -18.43 -8.01 -11.72
C VAL A 11 -17.10 -7.77 -12.45
N PRO A 12 -16.89 -8.33 -13.66
CA PRO A 12 -15.63 -8.13 -14.39
C PRO A 12 -15.38 -6.68 -14.85
N ALA A 13 -16.44 -5.94 -15.22
CA ALA A 13 -16.35 -4.59 -15.75
C ALA A 13 -16.24 -3.50 -14.67
N PHE A 14 -15.68 -3.83 -13.50
CA PHE A 14 -15.59 -2.92 -12.35
C PHE A 14 -14.44 -1.91 -12.44
N ALA A 15 -13.37 -2.24 -13.15
CA ALA A 15 -12.14 -1.44 -13.12
C ALA A 15 -12.39 -0.03 -13.65
N ARG A 16 -12.15 0.98 -12.80
CA ARG A 16 -12.44 2.41 -13.03
C ARG A 16 -13.92 2.77 -13.19
N ALA A 17 -14.84 1.83 -12.92
CA ALA A 17 -16.26 2.14 -12.91
C ALA A 17 -16.63 2.98 -11.68
N GLY A 18 -17.62 3.86 -11.84
CA GLY A 18 -18.19 4.62 -10.72
C GLY A 18 -19.19 3.77 -9.93
N LEU A 19 -19.04 3.75 -8.60
CA LEU A 19 -20.04 3.19 -7.69
C LEU A 19 -21.03 4.29 -7.32
N ILE A 20 -22.31 4.05 -7.61
CA ILE A 20 -23.40 5.00 -7.39
C ILE A 20 -24.30 4.48 -6.26
N ASN A 21 -24.64 5.34 -5.29
CA ASN A 21 -25.57 4.99 -4.21
C ASN A 21 -27.05 5.14 -4.64
N ASP A 22 -27.97 4.83 -3.74
CA ASP A 22 -29.42 4.92 -3.95
C ASP A 22 -29.96 6.33 -4.22
N LYS A 23 -29.18 7.37 -3.87
CA LYS A 23 -29.47 8.78 -4.15
C LYS A 23 -28.93 9.26 -5.51
N GLY A 24 -28.19 8.43 -6.23
CA GLY A 24 -27.56 8.80 -7.49
C GLY A 24 -26.19 9.50 -7.33
N GLU A 25 -25.57 9.41 -6.16
CA GLU A 25 -24.28 10.05 -5.88
C GLU A 25 -23.11 9.09 -6.16
N LEU A 26 -22.02 9.61 -6.72
CA LEU A 26 -20.77 8.86 -6.89
C LEU A 26 -20.06 8.72 -5.55
N VAL A 27 -19.95 7.49 -5.05
CA VAL A 27 -19.34 7.19 -3.74
C VAL A 27 -18.01 6.46 -3.83
N GLY A 28 -17.61 5.99 -5.01
CA GLY A 28 -16.29 5.38 -5.19
C GLY A 28 -15.93 5.01 -6.61
N ILE A 29 -14.66 4.66 -6.82
CA ILE A 29 -14.11 4.25 -8.11
C ILE A 29 -13.51 2.84 -7.99
N GLY A 30 -13.93 1.94 -8.89
CA GLY A 30 -13.51 0.54 -8.87
C GLY A 30 -12.01 0.40 -9.10
N SER A 31 -11.34 -0.35 -8.22
CA SER A 31 -9.88 -0.41 -8.15
C SER A 31 -9.35 -1.83 -8.22
N LEU A 32 -9.75 -2.70 -7.28
CA LEU A 32 -9.21 -4.06 -7.18
C LEU A 32 -10.28 -5.14 -7.27
N PHE A 33 -9.90 -6.28 -7.83
CA PHE A 33 -10.59 -7.55 -7.64
C PHE A 33 -9.88 -8.28 -6.51
N VAL A 34 -10.58 -8.58 -5.43
CA VAL A 34 -10.01 -9.22 -4.24
C VAL A 34 -10.80 -10.47 -3.91
N ARG A 35 -10.17 -11.39 -3.19
CA ARG A 35 -10.86 -12.50 -2.52
C ARG A 35 -10.75 -12.26 -1.04
N ARG A 36 -11.89 -12.12 -0.37
CA ARG A 36 -11.95 -11.90 1.08
C ARG A 36 -12.66 -13.05 1.75
N HIS A 37 -12.26 -13.33 2.99
CA HIS A 37 -12.96 -14.30 3.82
C HIS A 37 -14.29 -13.71 4.27
N PHE A 38 -15.37 -14.43 3.97
CA PHE A 38 -16.70 -14.20 4.50
C PHE A 38 -17.16 -15.51 5.13
N ALA A 39 -17.24 -15.54 6.47
CA ALA A 39 -17.26 -16.78 7.24
C ALA A 39 -16.13 -17.73 6.78
N ASP A 40 -16.44 -19.00 6.48
CA ASP A 40 -15.45 -20.00 6.08
C ASP A 40 -15.16 -20.04 4.57
N GLN A 41 -15.64 -19.05 3.80
CA GLN A 41 -15.49 -19.03 2.33
C GLN A 41 -14.70 -17.82 1.84
N LEU A 42 -13.86 -18.05 0.82
CA LEU A 42 -13.19 -16.99 0.07
C LEU A 42 -14.12 -16.51 -1.05
N VAL A 43 -14.73 -15.34 -0.85
CA VAL A 43 -15.68 -14.74 -1.77
C VAL A 43 -14.96 -13.72 -2.66
N PRO A 44 -15.16 -13.75 -3.99
CA PRO A 44 -14.67 -12.71 -4.87
C PRO A 44 -15.48 -11.42 -4.69
N GLU A 45 -14.79 -10.31 -4.48
CA GLU A 45 -15.37 -8.98 -4.30
C GLU A 45 -14.67 -7.96 -5.19
N ASN A 46 -15.41 -6.92 -5.59
CA ASN A 46 -14.80 -5.72 -6.13
C ASN A 46 -14.56 -4.72 -5.00
N MET A 47 -13.37 -4.11 -4.98
CA MET A 47 -13.01 -3.05 -4.05
C MET A 47 -13.04 -1.70 -4.78
N PHE A 48 -13.74 -0.75 -4.17
CA PHE A 48 -13.88 0.62 -4.63
C PHE A 48 -13.16 1.56 -3.67
N VAL A 49 -12.33 2.44 -4.21
CA VAL A 49 -11.72 3.55 -3.46
C VAL A 49 -12.78 4.63 -3.30
N LEU A 50 -12.96 5.11 -2.07
CA LEU A 50 -13.92 6.15 -1.72
C LEU A 50 -13.67 7.46 -2.48
N ILE A 51 -14.74 8.15 -2.88
CA ILE A 51 -14.62 9.43 -3.62
C ILE A 51 -13.94 10.52 -2.77
N GLU A 52 -14.11 10.44 -1.45
CA GLU A 52 -13.50 11.32 -0.44
C GLU A 52 -11.97 11.26 -0.47
N ALA A 53 -11.38 10.15 -0.93
CA ALA A 53 -9.92 10.05 -1.09
C ALA A 53 -9.39 10.92 -2.24
N ILE A 54 -10.24 11.24 -3.23
CA ILE A 54 -9.88 12.03 -4.42
C ILE A 54 -10.20 13.52 -4.21
N GLN A 55 -11.26 13.84 -3.47
CA GLN A 55 -11.72 15.21 -3.28
C GLN A 55 -10.60 16.21 -2.89
N PRO A 56 -9.67 15.90 -1.96
CA PRO A 56 -8.61 16.84 -1.56
C PRO A 56 -7.59 17.15 -2.66
N ILE A 57 -7.42 16.25 -3.64
CA ILE A 57 -6.39 16.36 -4.69
C ILE A 57 -6.98 16.65 -6.07
N LEU A 58 -8.32 16.74 -6.18
CA LEU A 58 -9.02 16.83 -7.46
C LEU A 58 -8.69 18.12 -8.23
N SER A 59 -8.66 19.26 -7.54
CA SER A 59 -8.36 20.56 -8.19
C SER A 59 -6.96 20.56 -8.80
N GLU A 60 -5.96 20.03 -8.09
CA GLU A 60 -4.59 19.94 -8.60
C GLU A 60 -4.49 19.01 -9.81
N LEU A 61 -5.18 17.86 -9.77
CA LEU A 61 -5.25 16.96 -10.92
C LEU A 61 -5.89 17.60 -12.14
N ILE A 62 -6.92 18.43 -11.97
CA ILE A 62 -7.58 19.16 -13.07
C ILE A 62 -6.66 20.24 -13.63
N GLU A 63 -6.05 21.05 -12.76
CA GLU A 63 -5.28 22.23 -13.17
C GLU A 63 -3.89 21.87 -13.70
N GLN A 64 -3.24 20.87 -13.10
CA GLN A 64 -1.83 20.57 -13.31
C GLN A 64 -1.59 19.17 -13.89
N GLY A 65 -2.60 18.30 -13.91
CA GLY A 65 -2.45 16.89 -14.30
C GLY A 65 -1.67 16.04 -13.29
N GLN A 66 -1.32 16.61 -12.13
CA GLN A 66 -0.55 15.95 -11.08
C GLN A 66 -0.87 16.55 -9.71
N VAL A 67 -0.56 15.80 -8.65
CA VAL A 67 -0.66 16.30 -7.28
C VAL A 67 0.69 16.89 -6.86
N SER A 68 0.68 18.03 -6.17
CA SER A 68 1.88 18.73 -5.66
C SER A 68 2.50 18.05 -4.45
N LYS A 69 1.82 17.05 -3.87
CA LYS A 69 2.32 16.28 -2.74
C LYS A 69 3.65 15.63 -3.13
N PRO A 70 4.70 15.72 -2.29
CA PRO A 70 5.95 15.04 -2.58
C PRO A 70 5.70 13.54 -2.77
N PRO A 71 6.40 12.90 -3.72
CA PRO A 71 6.26 11.47 -3.95
C PRO A 71 6.50 10.71 -2.65
N LYS A 72 5.71 9.66 -2.41
CA LYS A 72 5.94 8.79 -1.26
C LYS A 72 7.37 8.24 -1.36
N PRO A 73 8.21 8.40 -0.32
CA PRO A 73 9.56 7.85 -0.34
C PRO A 73 9.46 6.33 -0.50
N TRP A 74 10.34 5.78 -1.31
CA TRP A 74 10.40 4.35 -1.59
C TRP A 74 11.82 3.87 -1.37
N LEU A 75 11.96 2.73 -0.68
CA LEU A 75 13.27 2.17 -0.35
C LEU A 75 13.72 1.12 -1.37
N GLY A 76 12.74 0.42 -1.96
CA GLY A 76 12.96 -0.63 -2.96
C GLY A 76 13.44 -1.96 -2.40
N VAL A 77 13.15 -2.23 -1.13
CA VAL A 77 13.37 -3.53 -0.49
C VAL A 77 12.15 -4.42 -0.72
N ILE A 78 12.39 -5.67 -1.09
CA ILE A 78 11.37 -6.72 -1.16
C ILE A 78 11.57 -7.57 0.09
N VAL A 79 10.54 -7.68 0.91
CA VAL A 79 10.61 -8.36 2.21
C VAL A 79 9.62 -9.51 2.30
N ALA A 80 9.93 -10.50 3.16
CA ALA A 80 8.99 -11.48 3.67
C ALA A 80 8.71 -11.17 5.14
N GLU A 81 7.46 -11.26 5.55
CA GLU A 81 7.11 -11.33 6.96
C GLU A 81 6.94 -12.78 7.37
N GLN A 82 7.72 -13.23 8.36
CA GLN A 82 7.63 -14.58 8.91
C GLN A 82 7.83 -14.55 10.42
N TYR A 83 6.88 -15.12 11.17
CA TYR A 83 6.93 -15.22 12.64
C TYR A 83 7.13 -13.87 13.35
N GLY A 84 6.48 -12.81 12.87
CA GLY A 84 6.65 -11.46 13.41
C GLY A 84 8.07 -10.95 13.22
N ARG A 85 8.66 -11.20 12.05
CA ARG A 85 9.96 -10.66 11.64
C ARG A 85 9.93 -10.31 10.17
N VAL A 86 10.63 -9.23 9.82
CA VAL A 86 10.72 -8.74 8.44
C VAL A 86 12.09 -9.08 7.85
N LEU A 87 12.11 -10.06 6.96
CA LEU A 87 13.32 -10.56 6.28
C LEU A 87 13.50 -9.90 4.92
N VAL A 88 14.70 -9.41 4.62
CA VAL A 88 15.04 -8.91 3.29
C VAL A 88 15.20 -10.07 2.32
N GLN A 89 14.37 -10.14 1.28
CA GLN A 89 14.50 -11.15 0.22
C GLN A 89 15.37 -10.68 -0.93
N SER A 90 15.13 -9.45 -1.39
CA SER A 90 15.81 -8.88 -2.56
C SER A 90 15.58 -7.37 -2.65
N PHE A 91 16.13 -6.76 -3.68
CA PHE A 91 16.00 -5.33 -3.95
C PHE A 91 15.52 -5.10 -5.37
N SER A 92 14.72 -4.06 -5.55
CA SER A 92 14.45 -3.54 -6.89
C SER A 92 15.74 -2.98 -7.49
N LYS A 93 15.94 -3.21 -8.79
CA LYS A 93 17.10 -2.70 -9.53
C LYS A 93 17.20 -1.18 -9.41
N ASN A 94 18.40 -0.67 -9.14
CA ASN A 94 18.70 0.77 -8.98
C ASN A 94 17.91 1.46 -7.86
N SER A 95 17.40 0.71 -6.88
CA SER A 95 16.73 1.28 -5.71
C SER A 95 17.69 1.91 -4.71
N PRO A 96 17.21 2.81 -3.84
CA PRO A 96 18.00 3.32 -2.72
C PRO A 96 18.60 2.21 -1.85
N ALA A 97 17.84 1.14 -1.58
CA ALA A 97 18.34 -0.01 -0.83
C ALA A 97 19.42 -0.80 -1.57
N SER A 98 19.33 -0.96 -2.89
CA SER A 98 20.37 -1.66 -3.67
C SER A 98 21.72 -0.94 -3.67
N GLN A 99 21.75 0.33 -3.29
CA GLN A 99 22.96 1.15 -3.13
C GLN A 99 23.43 1.23 -1.68
N SER A 100 22.77 0.51 -0.76
CA SER A 100 23.11 0.45 0.66
C SER A 100 24.00 -0.75 0.97
N GLY A 101 24.36 -0.92 2.24
CA GLY A 101 25.08 -2.10 2.74
C GLY A 101 24.17 -3.28 3.10
N LEU A 102 22.87 -3.22 2.80
CA LEU A 102 21.93 -4.31 3.08
C LEU A 102 22.12 -5.49 2.13
N ALA A 103 21.90 -6.69 2.64
CA ALA A 103 21.94 -7.94 1.90
C ALA A 103 20.61 -8.69 1.98
N ALA A 104 20.36 -9.55 1.00
CA ALA A 104 19.32 -10.57 1.13
C ALA A 104 19.68 -11.50 2.29
N GLY A 105 18.70 -11.81 3.15
CA GLY A 105 18.89 -12.54 4.39
C GLY A 105 18.96 -11.65 5.64
N ASP A 106 19.15 -10.33 5.48
CA ASP A 106 19.14 -9.41 6.61
C ASP A 106 17.77 -9.36 7.29
N LEU A 107 17.77 -9.36 8.62
CA LEU A 107 16.57 -9.17 9.41
C LEU A 107 16.42 -7.70 9.79
N ILE A 108 15.33 -7.05 9.38
CA ILE A 108 15.05 -5.66 9.77
C ILE A 108 14.51 -5.67 11.21
N LEU A 109 15.23 -5.00 12.11
CA LEU A 109 14.83 -4.85 13.51
C LEU A 109 14.22 -3.48 13.82
N LYS A 110 14.70 -2.45 13.12
CA LYS A 110 14.37 -1.06 13.39
C LYS A 110 14.41 -0.23 12.12
N ILE A 111 13.48 0.71 11.99
CA ILE A 111 13.51 1.77 10.99
C ILE A 111 13.50 3.11 11.73
N ASN A 112 14.58 3.87 11.58
CA ASN A 112 14.84 5.09 12.35
C ASN A 112 14.77 4.83 13.86
N GLU A 113 13.80 5.44 14.55
CA GLU A 113 13.56 5.25 15.98
C GLU A 113 12.45 4.23 16.28
N VAL A 114 11.79 3.71 15.25
CA VAL A 114 10.70 2.74 15.39
C VAL A 114 11.27 1.32 15.36
N VAL A 115 11.16 0.64 16.50
CA VAL A 115 11.37 -0.81 16.60
C VAL A 115 10.09 -1.46 16.12
N GLY A 116 10.18 -2.40 15.18
CA GLY A 116 9.02 -3.12 14.69
C GLY A 116 9.32 -4.57 14.42
N SER A 117 8.39 -5.45 14.81
CA SER A 117 8.46 -6.88 14.50
C SER A 117 7.79 -7.21 13.16
N ASP A 118 6.83 -6.40 12.72
CA ASP A 118 6.02 -6.67 11.53
C ASP A 118 6.09 -5.53 10.51
N LEU A 119 5.60 -5.81 9.30
CA LEU A 119 5.69 -4.86 8.19
C LEU A 119 4.80 -3.62 8.40
N GLU A 120 3.70 -3.77 9.13
CA GLU A 120 2.73 -2.68 9.32
C GLU A 120 3.32 -1.55 10.17
N GLU A 121 4.00 -1.89 11.27
CA GLU A 121 4.72 -0.93 12.11
C GLU A 121 5.82 -0.19 11.32
N LEU A 122 6.45 -0.89 10.37
CA LEU A 122 7.53 -0.36 9.55
C LEU A 122 7.07 0.55 8.40
N LEU A 123 5.83 0.41 7.93
CA LEU A 123 5.28 1.17 6.80
C LEU A 123 5.04 2.65 7.11
N TRP A 124 4.92 3.03 8.39
CA TRP A 124 4.60 4.39 8.80
C TRP A 124 5.79 5.34 8.88
N VAL A 125 7.01 4.85 8.67
CA VAL A 125 8.20 5.71 8.67
C VAL A 125 8.33 6.43 7.33
N SER A 126 7.79 7.65 7.25
CA SER A 126 7.79 8.46 6.03
C SER A 126 8.69 9.70 6.14
N GLY A 127 9.54 9.91 5.13
CA GLY A 127 10.23 11.17 4.84
C GLY A 127 11.71 11.19 5.23
N GLY A 128 12.57 11.66 4.32
CA GLY A 128 13.99 11.90 4.59
C GLY A 128 14.91 10.66 4.54
N LYS A 129 16.07 10.75 5.19
CA LYS A 129 17.01 9.63 5.31
C LYS A 129 16.41 8.57 6.23
N VAL A 130 16.30 7.35 5.72
CA VAL A 130 15.87 6.17 6.49
C VAL A 130 17.11 5.41 6.95
N LYS A 131 17.22 5.13 8.24
CA LYS A 131 18.26 4.26 8.82
C LYS A 131 17.60 2.92 9.17
N LEU A 132 18.03 1.85 8.51
CA LEU A 132 17.67 0.49 8.91
C LEU A 132 18.73 -0.04 9.87
N GLU A 133 18.29 -0.67 10.96
CA GLU A 133 19.16 -1.49 11.80
C GLU A 133 18.80 -2.96 11.58
N CYS A 134 19.79 -3.72 11.12
CA CYS A 134 19.62 -5.12 10.74
C CYS A 134 20.68 -5.99 11.42
N VAL A 135 20.36 -7.28 11.55
CA VAL A 135 21.34 -8.30 11.95
C VAL A 135 21.69 -9.13 10.73
N PHE A 136 22.98 -9.20 10.43
CA PHE A 136 23.54 -10.10 9.42
C PHE A 136 23.52 -11.53 9.96
N GLN A 137 23.02 -12.48 9.17
CA GLN A 137 23.24 -13.91 9.42
C GLN A 137 24.61 -14.35 8.92
#